data_AF-A0A8J4TYM5-F1
#
_entry.id   AF-A0A8J4TYM5-F1
#
_cell.length_a   1.000
_cell.length_b   1.000
_cell.length_c   1.000
_cell.angle_alpha   90.00
_cell.angle_beta   90.00
_cell.angle_gamma   90.00
#
_symmetry.space_group_name_H-M   'P 1'
#
loop_
_entity.id
_entity.type
_entity.pdbx_description
1 polymer ?
#
loop_
_entity_poly.entity_id
_entity_poly.type
_entity_poly.pdbx_seq_one_letter_code
_entity_poly.pdbx_strand_id
1 'polypeptide(L)' 'NPKPELTSSPKGDALTGNSVTLTCRVKLLSAGWKIYWNKNRQSTETETETHYSSYSSYYSSYTISPVSVSDG' A
#
# COMPACT_ATOMS: atom_id res chain seq x y z
N ASN A 1 3.31 19.57 3.87
CA ASN A 1 3.79 18.30 3.30
C ASN A 1 2.79 17.21 3.69
N PRO A 2 2.13 16.52 2.75
CA PRO A 2 1.19 15.48 3.11
C PRO A 2 1.89 14.29 3.74
N LYS A 3 1.24 13.67 4.72
CA LYS A 3 1.76 12.51 5.43
C LYS A 3 0.91 11.29 5.06
N PRO A 4 1.46 10.31 4.32
CA PRO A 4 0.75 9.07 4.06
C PRO A 4 0.62 8.24 5.35
N GLU A 5 -0.53 7.58 5.51
CA GLU A 5 -0.81 6.59 6.55
C GLU A 5 -0.76 5.21 5.89
N LEU A 6 0.20 4.37 6.32
CA LEU A 6 0.34 2.99 5.85
C LEU A 6 -0.22 2.03 6.90
N THR A 7 -1.14 1.17 6.49
CA THR A 7 -1.72 0.11 7.32
C THR A 7 -1.57 -1.24 6.64
N SER A 8 -1.49 -2.32 7.41
CA SER A 8 -1.45 -3.69 6.91
C SER A 8 -2.60 -4.51 7.49
N SER A 9 -2.88 -5.63 6.84
CA SER A 9 -3.57 -6.78 7.44
C SER A 9 -2.94 -7.20 8.79
N PRO A 10 -3.70 -7.92 9.65
CA PRO A 10 -3.24 -8.39 10.96
C PRO A 10 -1.88 -9.10 10.92
N LYS A 11 -1.12 -9.00 12.02
CA LYS A 11 0.25 -9.56 12.11
C LYS A 11 0.36 -11.05 11.76
N GLY A 12 -0.70 -11.84 12.01
CA GLY A 12 -0.73 -13.27 11.68
C GLY A 12 -0.73 -13.58 10.18
N ASP A 13 -1.05 -12.60 9.34
CA ASP A 13 -1.11 -12.78 7.90
C ASP A 13 0.28 -12.68 7.24
N ALA A 14 1.29 -12.17 7.96
CA ALA A 14 2.67 -12.06 7.48
C ALA A 14 3.48 -13.36 7.57
N LEU A 15 2.82 -14.52 7.71
CA LEU A 15 3.48 -15.82 7.67
C LEU A 15 3.75 -16.25 6.22
N THR A 16 4.87 -16.93 5.98
CA THR A 16 5.21 -17.46 4.64
C THR A 16 4.06 -18.30 4.09
N GLY A 17 3.68 -18.05 2.84
CA GLY A 17 2.55 -18.73 2.18
C GLY A 17 1.20 -18.04 2.33
N ASN A 18 1.02 -17.13 3.29
CA ASN A 18 -0.20 -16.35 3.44
C ASN A 18 -0.23 -15.16 2.46
N SER A 19 -1.28 -14.35 2.53
CA SER A 19 -1.42 -13.11 1.78
C SER A 19 -1.49 -11.92 2.73
N VAL A 20 -0.72 -10.87 2.46
CA VAL A 20 -0.78 -9.59 3.19
C VAL A 20 -1.26 -8.51 2.26
N THR A 21 -2.34 -7.82 2.65
CA THR A 21 -2.73 -6.56 1.99
C THR A 21 -2.19 -5.37 2.78
N LEU A 22 -1.51 -4.48 2.07
CA LEU A 22 -1.12 -3.16 2.50
C LEU A 22 -2.11 -2.14 1.95
N THR A 23 -2.42 -1.12 2.74
CA THR A 23 -3.27 0.00 2.33
C THR A 23 -2.57 1.30 2.70
N CYS A 24 -2.37 2.15 1.70
CA CYS A 24 -1.85 3.49 1.88
C CYS A 24 -2.99 4.49 1.75
N ARG A 25 -3.08 5.46 2.66
CA ARG A 25 -4.07 6.53 2.65
C ARG A 25 -3.40 7.89 2.78
N VAL A 26 -3.85 8.86 1.99
CA VAL A 26 -3.39 10.24 2.01
C VAL A 26 -4.61 11.16 2.16
N LYS A 27 -4.74 11.85 3.31
CA LYS A 27 -5.84 12.78 3.61
C LYS A 27 -5.58 14.13 2.95
N LEU A 28 -6.18 14.37 1.78
CA LEU A 28 -6.01 15.60 1.01
C LEU A 28 -7.20 15.88 0.09
N LEU A 29 -7.45 17.16 -0.13
CA LEU A 29 -8.50 17.68 -1.03
C LEU A 29 -7.98 18.01 -2.44
N SER A 30 -6.66 18.05 -2.65
CA SER A 30 -6.10 18.39 -3.96
C SER A 30 -6.21 17.23 -4.94
N ALA A 31 -6.58 17.52 -6.19
CA ALA A 31 -6.75 16.52 -7.24
C ALA A 31 -5.41 15.97 -7.76
N GLY A 32 -5.42 14.73 -8.27
CA GLY A 32 -4.33 14.19 -9.09
C GLY A 32 -3.24 13.39 -8.37
N TRP A 33 -3.51 12.89 -7.15
CA TRP A 33 -2.55 12.05 -6.44
C TRP A 33 -2.40 10.67 -7.07
N LYS A 34 -1.17 10.18 -7.06
CA LYS A 34 -0.81 8.81 -7.38
C LYS A 34 -0.07 8.18 -6.21
N ILE A 35 -0.36 6.91 -5.95
CA ILE A 35 0.30 6.12 -4.91
C ILE A 35 1.14 5.04 -5.60
N TYR A 36 2.43 5.04 -5.27
CA TYR A 36 3.40 4.07 -5.77
C TYR A 36 3.89 3.18 -4.63
N TRP A 37 4.04 1.89 -4.92
CA TRP A 37 4.54 0.91 -3.97
C TRP A 37 5.98 0.53 -4.32
N ASN A 38 6.89 0.71 -3.38
CA ASN A 38 8.26 0.22 -3.52
C ASN A 38 8.52 -0.93 -2.54
N LYS A 39 9.23 -1.94 -3.01
CA LYS A 39 9.80 -2.98 -2.14
C LYS A 39 11.28 -2.67 -2.03
N ASN A 40 11.81 -2.48 -0.81
CA ASN A 40 13.20 -2.00 -0.57
C ASN A 40 14.30 -2.70 -1.37
N ARG A 41 14.11 -3.96 -1.78
CA ARG A 41 15.09 -4.75 -2.55
C ARG A 41 14.83 -4.78 -4.06
N GLN A 42 13.79 -4.10 -4.54
CA GLN A 42 13.45 -3.97 -5.95
C GLN A 42 13.55 -2.50 -6.35
N SER A 43 14.27 -2.24 -7.43
CA SER A 43 14.37 -0.89 -8.02
C SER A 43 13.11 -0.47 -8.78
N THR A 44 12.06 -1.29 -8.74
CA THR A 44 10.84 -1.11 -9.52
C THR A 44 9.71 -0.69 -8.59
N GLU A 45 9.05 0.41 -8.96
CA GLU A 45 7.81 0.84 -8.34
C GLU A 45 6.63 0.09 -8.98
N THR A 46 5.69 -0.36 -8.17
CA THR A 46 4.40 -0.87 -8.65
C THR A 46 3.37 0.25 -8.54
N GLU A 47 2.83 0.69 -9.68
CA GLU A 47 1.67 1.60 -9.71
C GLU A 47 0.40 0.75 -9.57
N THR A 48 -0.38 1.05 -8.55
CA THR A 48 -1.71 0.45 -8.34
C THR A 48 -2.78 1.52 -8.55
N GLU A 49 -4.02 1.08 -8.77
CA GLU A 49 -5.13 2.03 -8.93
C GLU A 49 -5.27 2.88 -7.66
N THR A 50 -5.29 4.19 -7.85
CA THR A 50 -5.49 5.14 -6.76
C THR A 50 -6.95 5.58 -6.76
N HIS A 51 -7.63 5.33 -5.65
CA HIS A 51 -9.04 5.67 -5.47
C HIS A 51 -9.19 6.93 -4.63
N TYR A 52 -10.18 7.75 -4.93
CA TYR A 52 -10.57 8.89 -4.11
C TYR A 52 -11.81 8.51 -3.28
N SER A 53 -11.71 8.63 -1.96
CA SER A 53 -12.82 8.37 -1.04
C SER A 53 -13.63 9.62 -0.75
N SER A 54 -14.88 9.44 -0.30
CA SER A 54 -15.78 10.52 0.11
C SER A 54 -15.26 11.36 1.28
N TYR A 55 -14.32 10.84 2.07
CA TYR A 55 -13.69 11.53 3.20
C TYR A 55 -12.47 12.37 2.78
N SER A 56 -12.41 12.79 1.51
CA SER A 56 -11.31 13.62 0.99
C SER A 56 -9.95 12.96 1.23
N SER A 57 -9.87 11.67 0.89
CA SER A 57 -8.66 10.88 1.04
C SER A 57 -8.43 10.02 -0.18
N TYR A 58 -7.21 10.05 -0.69
CA TYR A 58 -6.74 9.09 -1.69
C TYR A 58 -6.27 7.82 -1.00
N TYR A 59 -6.57 6.67 -1.57
CA TYR A 59 -6.05 5.41 -1.07
C TYR A 59 -5.74 4.43 -2.20
N SER A 60 -4.84 3.52 -1.90
CA SER A 60 -4.53 2.41 -2.78
C SER A 60 -4.16 1.19 -1.94
N SER A 61 -4.32 0.01 -2.52
CA SER A 61 -4.02 -1.26 -1.86
C SER A 61 -3.07 -2.10 -2.71
N TYR A 62 -2.13 -2.74 -2.03
CA TYR A 62 -1.16 -3.65 -2.64
C TYR A 62 -1.13 -4.96 -1.87
N THR A 63 -1.28 -6.07 -2.58
CA THR A 63 -1.32 -7.40 -1.97
C THR A 63 -0.07 -8.19 -2.32
N ILE A 64 0.60 -8.67 -1.28
CA ILE A 64 1.71 -9.61 -1.37
C ILE A 64 1.10 -11.01 -1.23
N SER A 65 1.22 -11.84 -2.26
CA SER A 65 0.70 -13.22 -2.23
C SER A 65 1.46 -14.14 -3.21
N PRO A 66 2.08 -15.23 -2.74
CA PRO A 66 2.29 -15.57 -1.33
C PRO A 66 3.37 -14.69 -0.69
N VAL A 67 3.29 -14.50 0.63
CA VAL A 67 4.39 -13.93 1.43
C VAL A 67 5.59 -14.87 1.37
N SER A 68 6.77 -14.29 1.16
CA SER A 68 8.05 -14.97 1.07
C SER A 68 9.05 -14.42 2.09
N VAL A 69 10.12 -15.19 2.38
CA VAL A 69 11.23 -14.73 3.23
C VAL A 69 11.93 -13.47 2.70
N SER A 70 11.77 -13.15 1.41
CA SER A 70 12.33 -11.94 0.79
C SER A 70 11.53 -10.66 1.06
N ASP A 71 10.35 -10.79 1.67
CA ASP A 71 9.44 -9.68 2.01
C ASP A 71 9.72 -9.08 3.41
N GLY A 72 10.61 -9.71 4.19
CA GLY A 72 11.09 -9.21 5.49
C GLY A 72 12.34 -8.34 5.41
#